data_AF-A0A2V6BI63-F1
#
_entry.id   AF-A0A2V6BI63-F1
#
_cell.length_a   1.000
_cell.length_b   1.000
_cell.length_c   1.000
_cell.angle_alpha   90.00
_cell.angle_beta   90.00
_cell.angle_gamma   90.00
#
_symmetry.space_group_name_H-M   'P 1'
#
loop_
_entity.id
_entity.type
_entity.pdbx_description
1 polymer ?
#
loop_
_entity_poly.entity_id
_entity_poly.type
_entity_poly.pdbx_seq_one_letter_code
_entity_poly.pdbx_strand_id
1 'polypeptide(L)'
;VYELRKFMRSNAGTCVNQKPIVKKGQHVKRGQIIADGPNTDHGELALGRNVLVAFMPWNGYNFEDAIMISEKVVKEDIYTSIHIDEFEIGARDTKLGPEEITRDIPNVSEEALRNLGPDGVVRVGAEVKPGDILVGKITPKSETELAPEERLLRAIFG
;
A
#
# COMPACT_ATOMS: atom_id res chain seq x y z
N VAL A 1 -14.67 27.58 2.68
CA VAL A 1 -13.39 26.83 2.81
C VAL A 1 -13.55 25.55 2.02
N TYR A 2 -12.53 25.14 1.26
CA TYR A 2 -12.56 23.90 0.46
C TYR A 2 -11.47 22.97 0.98
N GLU A 3 -11.86 21.79 1.45
CA GLU A 3 -10.92 20.77 1.90
C GLU A 3 -10.47 19.91 0.72
N LEU A 4 -9.16 19.73 0.58
CA LEU A 4 -8.60 18.91 -0.48
C LEU A 4 -8.50 17.45 -0.03
N ARG A 5 -8.90 16.54 -0.90
CA ARG A 5 -8.68 15.10 -0.72
C ARG A 5 -7.21 14.79 -0.97
N LYS A 6 -6.50 14.23 0.00
CA LYS A 6 -5.06 13.91 -0.09
C LYS A 6 -4.87 12.41 0.10
N PHE A 7 -4.21 11.76 -0.86
CA PHE A 7 -3.82 10.35 -0.80
C PHE A 7 -4.97 9.40 -0.40
N MET A 8 -6.16 9.62 -0.97
CA MET A 8 -7.32 8.78 -0.73
C MET A 8 -7.33 7.58 -1.67
N ARG A 9 -7.74 6.41 -1.17
CA ARG A 9 -7.96 5.22 -1.98
C ARG A 9 -9.21 5.36 -2.85
N SER A 10 -9.12 4.95 -4.11
CA SER A 10 -10.27 4.77 -4.99
C SER A 10 -10.80 3.33 -4.92
N ASN A 11 -11.99 3.08 -5.47
CA ASN A 11 -12.56 1.73 -5.54
C ASN A 11 -11.67 0.74 -6.32
N ALA A 12 -10.84 1.23 -7.24
CA ALA A 12 -9.91 0.42 -8.03
C ALA A 12 -8.50 0.36 -7.40
N GLY A 13 -8.32 0.85 -6.17
CA GLY A 13 -7.02 0.88 -5.49
C GLY A 13 -6.07 1.97 -6.01
N THR A 14 -6.54 2.89 -6.86
CA THR A 14 -5.72 4.02 -7.34
C THR A 14 -5.75 5.20 -6.37
N CYS A 15 -4.74 6.07 -6.45
CA CYS A 15 -4.63 7.25 -5.59
C CYS A 15 -5.47 8.43 -6.09
N VAL A 16 -6.36 8.94 -5.24
CA VAL A 16 -7.09 10.20 -5.41
C VAL A 16 -6.38 11.28 -4.61
N ASN A 17 -5.73 12.21 -5.33
CA ASN A 17 -4.96 13.29 -4.72
C ASN A 17 -5.26 14.61 -5.41
N GLN A 18 -5.77 15.58 -4.65
CA GLN A 18 -6.04 16.92 -5.14
C GLN A 18 -4.88 17.87 -4.83
N LYS A 19 -4.57 18.74 -5.79
CA LYS A 19 -3.48 19.72 -5.71
C LYS A 19 -4.04 21.11 -6.02
N PRO A 20 -3.82 22.13 -5.17
CA PRO A 20 -4.26 23.48 -5.48
C PRO A 20 -3.45 24.02 -6.65
N ILE A 21 -4.13 24.66 -7.61
CA ILE A 21 -3.50 25.31 -8.78
C ILE A 21 -3.50 26.83 -8.68
N VAL A 22 -4.14 27.39 -7.64
CA VAL A 22 -4.19 28.82 -7.37
C VAL A 22 -3.17 29.23 -6.31
N LYS A 23 -2.70 30.48 -6.38
CA LYS A 23 -1.76 31.07 -5.43
C LYS A 23 -2.44 32.04 -4.48
N LYS A 24 -1.82 32.29 -3.33
CA LYS A 24 -2.29 33.30 -2.37
C LYS A 24 -2.37 34.67 -3.06
N GLY A 25 -3.51 35.34 -2.93
CA GLY A 25 -3.76 36.65 -3.57
C GLY A 25 -4.23 36.59 -5.02
N GLN A 26 -4.34 35.40 -5.63
CA GLN A 26 -4.90 35.27 -6.97
C GLN A 26 -6.41 35.53 -6.97
N HIS A 27 -6.87 36.41 -7.87
CA HIS A 27 -8.30 36.60 -8.11
C HIS A 27 -8.87 35.39 -8.85
N VAL A 28 -9.96 34.84 -8.31
CA VAL A 28 -10.69 33.72 -8.89
C VAL A 28 -12.11 34.13 -9.26
N LYS A 29 -12.65 33.56 -10.35
CA LYS A 29 -14.03 33.77 -10.78
C LYS A 29 -14.90 32.58 -10.42
N ARG A 30 -16.22 32.79 -10.33
CA ARG A 30 -17.17 31.69 -10.14
C ARG A 30 -17.04 30.68 -11.29
N GLY A 31 -16.95 29.39 -10.96
CA GLY A 31 -16.76 28.31 -11.92
C GLY A 31 -15.31 28.08 -12.34
N GLN A 32 -14.36 28.91 -11.90
CA GLN A 32 -12.94 28.66 -12.14
C GLN A 32 -12.47 27.47 -11.31
N ILE A 33 -11.68 26.61 -11.94
CA ILE A 33 -11.05 25.46 -11.30
C ILE A 33 -9.90 25.98 -10.42
N ILE A 34 -9.87 25.54 -9.16
CA ILE A 34 -8.90 26.01 -8.16
C ILE A 34 -7.99 24.90 -7.64
N ALA A 35 -8.31 23.65 -7.93
CA ALA A 35 -7.51 22.49 -7.62
C ALA A 35 -7.69 21.43 -8.70
N ASP A 36 -6.59 20.81 -9.10
CA ASP A 36 -6.59 19.62 -9.94
C ASP A 36 -6.84 18.38 -9.07
N GLY A 37 -7.50 17.39 -9.67
CA GLY A 37 -7.72 16.07 -9.10
C GLY A 37 -6.78 15.01 -9.70
N PRO A 38 -7.11 13.72 -9.54
CA PRO A 38 -6.40 12.65 -10.22
C PRO A 38 -6.58 12.78 -11.75
N ASN A 39 -5.49 12.61 -12.50
CA ASN A 39 -5.47 12.63 -13.97
C ASN A 39 -6.04 13.92 -14.60
N THR A 40 -5.79 15.07 -13.96
CA THR A 40 -6.11 16.39 -14.53
C THR A 40 -4.91 17.32 -14.42
N ASP A 41 -4.72 18.15 -15.43
CA ASP A 41 -3.69 19.21 -15.47
C ASP A 41 -4.35 20.53 -15.86
N HIS A 42 -4.27 21.53 -14.99
CA HIS A 42 -4.88 22.85 -15.20
C HIS A 42 -6.37 22.82 -15.54
N GLY A 43 -7.11 21.87 -14.96
CA GLY A 43 -8.55 21.69 -15.17
C GLY A 43 -8.93 20.90 -16.41
N GLU A 44 -7.95 20.43 -17.20
CA GLU A 44 -8.17 19.55 -18.35
C GLU A 44 -7.85 18.10 -18.00
N LEU A 45 -8.47 17.16 -18.71
CA LEU A 45 -8.25 15.73 -18.53
C LEU A 45 -6.87 15.34 -19.08
N ALA A 46 -6.02 14.75 -18.24
CA ALA A 46 -4.66 14.34 -18.58
C ALA A 46 -4.43 12.87 -18.19
N LEU A 47 -4.75 11.94 -19.10
CA LEU A 47 -4.72 10.49 -18.86
C LEU A 47 -3.33 9.84 -19.06
N GLY A 48 -2.36 10.57 -19.59
CA GLY A 48 -1.07 10.02 -19.98
C GLY A 48 -0.02 11.11 -20.21
N ARG A 49 0.99 10.78 -21.00
CA ARG A 49 2.13 11.65 -21.27
C ARG A 49 2.40 11.72 -22.76
N ASN A 50 2.80 12.91 -23.21
CA ASN A 50 3.34 13.08 -24.55
C ASN A 50 4.76 12.49 -24.58
N VAL A 51 5.00 11.57 -25.51
CA VAL A 51 6.30 10.90 -25.68
C VAL A 51 6.78 11.04 -27.12
N LEU A 52 8.10 11.13 -27.31
CA LEU A 52 8.69 11.10 -28.63
C LEU A 52 8.68 9.64 -29.14
N VAL A 53 8.07 9.43 -30.29
CA VAL A 53 7.90 8.10 -30.89
C VAL A 53 8.66 8.02 -32.21
N ALA A 54 9.37 6.92 -32.43
CA ALA A 54 9.97 6.57 -33.70
C ALA A 54 9.23 5.39 -34.31
N PHE A 55 8.72 5.55 -35.53
CA PHE A 55 8.06 4.48 -36.29
C PHE A 55 9.09 3.74 -37.14
N MET A 56 9.72 2.73 -36.57
CA MET A 56 10.68 1.88 -37.27
C MET A 56 10.76 0.49 -36.62
N PRO A 57 11.04 -0.58 -37.36
CA PRO A 57 11.42 -1.85 -36.77
C PRO A 57 12.76 -1.69 -36.04
N TRP A 58 12.88 -2.29 -34.86
CA TRP A 58 14.11 -2.22 -34.06
C TRP A 58 14.53 -3.62 -33.59
N ASN A 59 15.41 -4.26 -34.35
CA ASN A 59 16.02 -5.56 -34.03
C ASN A 59 15.01 -6.66 -33.59
N GLY A 60 13.75 -6.58 -34.05
CA GLY A 60 12.69 -7.52 -33.67
C GLY A 60 12.10 -7.34 -32.27
N TYR A 61 12.56 -6.38 -31.47
CA TYR A 61 12.03 -6.13 -30.12
C TYR A 61 10.63 -5.52 -30.12
N ASN A 62 10.24 -4.85 -31.20
CA ASN A 62 8.89 -4.35 -31.44
C ASN A 62 8.15 -5.20 -32.48
N PHE A 63 8.38 -6.52 -32.47
CA PHE A 63 7.65 -7.46 -33.31
C PHE A 63 6.18 -7.56 -32.86
N GLU A 64 5.27 -7.69 -33.82
CA GLU A 64 3.82 -7.62 -33.59
C GLU A 64 3.42 -6.36 -32.81
N ASP A 65 2.82 -6.51 -31.64
CA ASP A 65 2.31 -5.41 -30.81
C ASP A 65 3.27 -5.03 -29.66
N ALA A 66 4.51 -5.53 -29.68
CA ALA A 66 5.49 -5.22 -28.66
C ALA A 66 5.94 -3.74 -28.73
N ILE A 67 5.98 -3.08 -27.57
CA ILE A 67 6.42 -1.68 -27.45
C ILE A 67 7.80 -1.65 -26.82
N MET A 68 8.75 -1.04 -27.51
CA MET A 68 10.05 -0.69 -26.94
C MET A 68 9.96 0.67 -26.25
N ILE A 69 10.38 0.73 -24.99
CA ILE A 69 10.47 1.98 -24.23
C ILE A 69 11.93 2.34 -23.95
N SER A 70 12.22 3.65 -23.93
CA SER A 70 13.52 4.13 -23.46
C SER A 70 13.64 3.95 -21.95
N GLU A 71 14.83 3.59 -21.47
CA GLU A 71 15.16 3.56 -20.03
C GLU A 71 14.89 4.93 -19.36
N LYS A 72 14.94 6.02 -20.13
CA LYS A 72 14.57 7.37 -19.66
C LYS A 72 13.16 7.43 -19.06
N VAL A 73 12.22 6.64 -19.60
CA VAL A 73 10.83 6.57 -19.13
C VAL A 73 10.77 6.11 -17.67
N VAL A 74 11.62 5.15 -17.29
CA VAL A 74 11.73 4.64 -15.93
C VAL A 74 12.47 5.63 -15.04
N LYS A 75 13.61 6.18 -15.51
CA LYS A 75 14.44 7.13 -14.76
C LYS A 75 13.72 8.42 -14.38
N GLU A 76 12.77 8.86 -15.20
CA GLU A 76 12.01 10.10 -14.99
C GLU A 76 10.59 9.88 -14.43
N ASP A 77 10.27 8.66 -13.97
CA ASP A 77 8.97 8.32 -13.38
C ASP A 77 7.75 8.71 -14.26
N ILE A 78 7.91 8.64 -15.60
CA ILE A 78 6.92 9.17 -16.56
C ILE A 78 5.56 8.46 -16.42
N TYR A 79 5.59 7.16 -16.18
CA TYR A 79 4.40 6.31 -16.02
C TYR A 79 4.29 5.71 -14.61
N THR A 80 4.93 6.32 -13.62
CA THR A 80 4.85 5.87 -12.23
C THR A 80 3.50 6.24 -11.62
N SER A 81 2.81 5.27 -11.02
CA SER A 81 1.51 5.43 -10.37
C SER A 81 1.58 5.08 -8.88
N ILE A 82 0.67 5.65 -8.09
CA ILE A 82 0.50 5.32 -6.67
C ILE A 82 -0.74 4.44 -6.53
N HIS A 83 -0.55 3.26 -5.95
CA HIS A 83 -1.61 2.33 -5.60
C HIS A 83 -1.73 2.26 -4.06
N ILE A 84 -2.96 2.19 -3.58
CA ILE A 84 -3.29 2.16 -2.15
C ILE A 84 -4.21 0.98 -1.91
N ASP A 85 -3.69 0.01 -1.17
CA ASP A 85 -4.43 -1.18 -0.75
C ASP A 85 -4.82 -1.07 0.72
N GLU A 86 -5.98 -1.64 1.04
CA GLU A 86 -6.55 -1.64 2.39
C GLU A 86 -6.69 -3.08 2.84
N PHE A 87 -6.05 -3.38 3.98
CA PHE A 87 -6.09 -4.70 4.59
C PHE A 87 -6.83 -4.60 5.91
N GLU A 88 -7.91 -5.35 6.04
CA GLU A 88 -8.74 -5.35 7.24
C GLU A 88 -8.62 -6.70 7.96
N ILE A 89 -8.44 -6.61 9.28
CA ILE A 89 -8.55 -7.75 10.17
C ILE A 89 -9.28 -7.32 11.43
N GLY A 90 -10.18 -8.17 11.92
CA GLY A 90 -10.89 -7.97 13.18
C GLY A 90 -10.57 -9.11 14.14
N ALA A 91 -10.45 -8.78 15.43
CA ALA A 91 -10.50 -9.75 16.50
C ALA A 91 -11.96 -10.08 16.84
N ARG A 92 -12.25 -11.36 17.09
CA ARG A 92 -13.60 -11.85 17.40
C ARG A 92 -13.59 -12.74 18.62
N ASP A 93 -14.75 -12.85 19.27
CA ASP A 93 -14.94 -13.83 20.32
C ASP A 93 -15.08 -15.23 19.74
N THR A 94 -14.24 -16.15 20.20
CA THR A 94 -14.33 -17.57 19.86
C THR A 94 -14.88 -18.36 21.04
N LYS A 95 -15.24 -19.62 20.82
CA LYS A 95 -15.71 -20.51 21.90
C LYS A 95 -14.64 -20.77 22.97
N LEU A 96 -13.36 -20.64 22.61
CA LEU A 96 -12.22 -20.90 23.49
C LEU A 96 -11.72 -19.64 24.19
N GLY A 97 -12.25 -18.48 23.82
CA GLY A 97 -11.86 -17.17 24.36
C GLY A 97 -11.86 -16.07 23.29
N PRO A 98 -11.70 -14.81 23.70
CA PRO A 98 -11.53 -13.69 22.77
C PRO A 98 -10.22 -13.80 22.00
N GLU A 99 -10.23 -13.43 20.72
CA GLU A 99 -9.00 -13.12 20.00
C GLU A 99 -8.43 -11.79 20.48
N GLU A 100 -7.10 -11.67 20.52
CA GLU A 100 -6.42 -10.48 21.01
C GLU A 100 -5.51 -9.90 19.93
N ILE A 101 -5.49 -8.57 19.81
CA ILE A 101 -4.50 -7.85 19.00
C ILE A 101 -3.38 -7.44 19.94
N THR A 102 -2.18 -7.95 19.68
CA THR A 102 -1.01 -7.70 20.52
C THR A 102 0.29 -7.92 19.74
N ARG A 103 1.35 -7.28 20.20
CA ARG A 103 2.71 -7.50 19.69
C ARG A 103 3.31 -8.82 20.21
N ASP A 104 2.79 -9.39 21.29
CA ASP A 104 3.35 -10.57 21.96
C ASP A 104 2.98 -11.89 21.26
N ILE A 105 3.49 -12.08 20.03
CA ILE A 105 3.14 -13.23 19.19
C ILE A 105 4.09 -14.41 19.47
N PRO A 106 3.59 -15.59 19.85
CA PRO A 106 4.43 -16.74 20.16
C PRO A 106 5.13 -17.27 18.89
N ASN A 107 6.36 -17.79 19.05
CA ASN A 107 7.18 -18.39 17.99
C ASN A 107 7.55 -17.46 16.82
N VAL A 108 7.45 -16.13 17.00
CA VAL A 108 7.87 -15.13 16.01
C VAL A 108 9.15 -14.43 16.48
N SER A 109 10.07 -14.15 15.56
CA SER A 109 11.31 -13.43 15.88
C SER A 109 11.08 -11.95 16.15
N GLU A 110 11.87 -11.35 17.05
CA GLU A 110 11.84 -9.89 17.30
C GLU A 110 12.09 -9.07 16.03
N GLU A 111 12.85 -9.59 15.08
CA GLU A 111 13.08 -8.91 13.80
C GLU A 111 11.78 -8.77 12.99
N ALA A 112 10.92 -9.78 12.97
CA ALA A 112 9.63 -9.72 12.31
C ALA A 112 8.66 -8.76 13.02
N LEU A 113 8.83 -8.58 14.34
CA LEU A 113 8.00 -7.69 15.17
C LEU A 113 8.53 -6.25 15.21
N ARG A 114 9.67 -5.94 14.57
CA ARG A 114 10.35 -4.63 14.67
C ARG A 114 9.50 -3.42 14.25
N ASN A 115 8.51 -3.65 13.38
CA ASN A 115 7.64 -2.62 12.82
C ASN A 115 6.31 -2.50 13.57
N LEU A 116 5.98 -3.45 14.46
CA LEU A 116 4.75 -3.45 15.26
C LEU A 116 4.90 -2.50 16.46
N GLY A 117 3.88 -1.67 16.63
CA GLY A 117 3.70 -0.82 17.81
C GLY A 117 3.35 -1.64 19.06
N PRO A 118 3.28 -0.97 20.23
CA PRO A 118 2.83 -1.59 21.47
C PRO A 118 1.41 -2.14 21.42
N ASP A 119 0.58 -1.61 20.53
CA ASP A 119 -0.81 -2.01 20.26
C ASP A 119 -0.93 -3.19 19.28
N GLY A 120 0.19 -3.77 18.83
CA GLY A 120 0.17 -4.87 17.87
C GLY A 120 -0.20 -4.46 16.45
N VAL A 121 -0.12 -3.16 16.10
CA VAL A 121 -0.38 -2.64 14.75
C VAL A 121 0.90 -2.02 14.18
N VAL A 122 1.13 -2.19 12.87
CA VAL A 122 2.29 -1.60 12.19
C VAL A 122 2.29 -0.08 12.30
N ARG A 123 3.46 0.51 12.58
CA ARG A 123 3.59 1.98 12.65
C ARG A 123 3.36 2.63 11.28
N VAL A 124 2.71 3.79 11.29
CA VAL A 124 2.56 4.61 10.08
C VAL A 124 3.93 5.04 9.56
N GLY A 125 4.18 4.82 8.27
CA GLY A 125 5.46 5.13 7.62
C GLY A 125 6.49 3.99 7.67
N ALA A 126 6.14 2.81 8.20
CA ALA A 126 6.97 1.62 8.01
C ALA A 126 6.92 1.13 6.56
N GLU A 127 8.08 0.78 6.02
CA GLU A 127 8.18 0.02 4.77
C GLU A 127 8.01 -1.46 5.10
N VAL A 128 7.12 -2.12 4.35
CA VAL A 128 6.75 -3.52 4.55
C VAL A 128 7.02 -4.34 3.28
N LYS A 129 7.40 -5.59 3.47
CA LYS A 129 7.67 -6.56 2.41
C LYS A 129 6.65 -7.70 2.43
N PRO A 130 6.54 -8.49 1.36
CA PRO A 130 5.73 -9.69 1.37
C PRO A 130 6.11 -10.61 2.53
N GLY A 131 5.14 -10.95 3.38
CA GLY A 131 5.34 -11.77 4.58
C GLY A 131 5.51 -11.00 5.88
N ASP A 132 5.66 -9.68 5.84
CA ASP A 132 5.72 -8.85 7.05
C ASP A 132 4.36 -8.81 7.77
N ILE A 133 4.39 -8.72 9.10
CA ILE A 133 3.19 -8.70 9.94
C ILE A 133 2.67 -7.26 10.04
N LEU A 134 1.46 -7.02 9.53
CA LEU A 134 0.79 -5.71 9.64
C LEU A 134 0.02 -5.54 10.95
N VAL A 135 -0.62 -6.61 11.43
CA VAL A 135 -1.37 -6.66 12.67
C VAL A 135 -1.09 -7.99 13.36
N GLY A 136 -0.60 -7.94 14.59
CA GLY A 136 -0.40 -9.12 15.43
C GLY A 136 -1.71 -9.56 16.05
N LYS A 137 -2.26 -10.69 15.59
CA LYS A 137 -3.48 -11.27 16.14
C LYS A 137 -3.21 -12.66 16.71
N ILE A 138 -3.66 -12.90 17.94
CA ILE A 138 -3.57 -14.18 18.61
C ILE A 138 -4.97 -14.76 18.79
N THR A 139 -5.10 -16.05 18.49
CA THR A 139 -6.33 -16.80 18.68
C THR A 139 -6.09 -17.85 19.76
N PRO A 140 -6.94 -17.92 20.81
CA PRO A 140 -6.80 -18.96 21.82
C PRO A 140 -7.03 -20.34 21.19
N LYS A 141 -6.09 -21.25 21.41
CA LYS A 141 -6.17 -22.64 20.95
C LYS A 141 -6.46 -23.55 22.13
N SER A 142 -7.30 -24.55 21.91
CA SER A 142 -7.46 -25.64 22.88
C SER A 142 -6.16 -26.41 22.97
N GLU A 143 -5.80 -26.90 24.15
CA GLU A 143 -4.69 -27.85 24.27
C GLU A 143 -5.00 -29.09 23.43
N THR A 144 -4.36 -29.18 22.27
CA THR A 144 -4.27 -30.43 21.50
C THR A 144 -3.22 -31.31 22.16
N GLU A 145 -3.40 -32.62 22.15
CA GLU A 145 -2.34 -33.56 22.53
C GLU A 145 -1.09 -33.26 21.70
N LEU A 146 -0.08 -32.70 22.36
CA LEU A 146 1.23 -32.45 21.75
C LEU A 146 1.82 -33.79 21.31
N ALA A 147 2.45 -33.82 20.14
CA ALA A 147 3.18 -35.00 19.71
C ALA A 147 4.24 -35.38 20.77
N PRO A 148 4.56 -36.68 20.94
CA PRO A 148 5.56 -37.12 21.93
C PRO A 148 6.88 -36.34 21.86
N GLU A 149 7.30 -35.94 20.66
CA GLU A 149 8.48 -35.13 20.37
C GLU A 149 8.37 -33.71 20.95
N GLU A 150 7.22 -33.04 20.78
CA GLU A 150 6.97 -31.70 21.33
C GLU A 150 6.83 -31.75 22.86
N ARG A 151 6.23 -32.81 23.41
CA ARG A 151 6.18 -33.05 24.87
C ARG A 151 7.58 -33.18 25.47
N LEU A 152 8.48 -33.89 24.79
CA LEU A 152 9.86 -34.04 25.22
C LEU A 152 10.60 -32.70 25.16
N LEU A 153 10.45 -31.94 24.08
CA LEU A 153 11.07 -30.61 23.94
C LEU A 153 10.60 -29.65 25.03
N ARG A 154 9.30 -29.60 25.32
CA ARG A 154 8.74 -28.76 26.39
C ARG A 154 9.20 -29.18 27.78
N ALA A 155 9.43 -30.47 28.02
CA ALA A 155 9.99 -30.95 29.28
C ALA A 155 11.47 -30.55 29.47
N ILE A 156 12.21 -30.38 28.38
CA ILE A 156 13.63 -29.99 28.41
C ILE A 156 13.80 -28.47 28.47
N PHE A 157 12.99 -27.72 27.71
CA PHE A 157 13.19 -26.28 27.51
C PHE A 157 12.16 -25.37 28.20
N GLY A 158 11.06 -25.92 28.75
CA GLY A 158 9.99 -25.17 29.39
C GLY A 158 9.07 -24.47 28.40
#